data_AF-A0A951FGV4-F1
#
_entry.id   AF-A0A951FGV4-F1
#
_cell.length_a   1.000
_cell.length_b   1.000
_cell.length_c   1.000
_cell.angle_alpha   90.00
_cell.angle_beta   90.00
_cell.angle_gamma   90.00
#
_symmetry.space_group_name_H-M   'P 1'
#
loop_
_entity.id
_entity.type
_entity.pdbx_description
1 polymer ?
#
loop_
_entity_poly.entity_id
_entity_poly.type
_entity_poly.pdbx_seq_one_letter_code
_entity_poly.pdbx_strand_id
1 'polypeptide(L)'
;SPAVVDDAQFRSLPASIANARAYRAQALADMPGTVAHARRALELLPEDDYYERGTTAALLGLAYWASGELEAAYRSFADGLNNLQRGGGILIRLGGSLILAHIAMAQSRLHEAERTYKQALQLATAHDGPVLQGTAELYLGLAELHHQRGDLATARQHVQHGKALGEHASLPGYEYLWCLVEALITEAEGDLERALDLLSQAERLFYRSPIPDMRPIEALKARVLAAHGRLPEALDWVRDRSLSLHDDPSYLHEYEHITLAQVLIACYRRDQDDRVIREVVDLLERLLQAAEVRQRNGSRIEILVQLSLAHAAQGDIRAALVPLERALRLAEPQSYARIFVDHGAAMAHLLREAAARRITPDYTARLLALCAVDADTSQPQPVAAASASPLAEPLSQREREILRLLETELSGPGIADALMIGLSTVRTYTKSIYRKLNVNSRRAAVKRASELDLL
;
A
#
# COMPACT_ATOMS: atom_id res chain seq x y z
N SER A 1 44.33 -34.63 -17.25
CA SER A 1 43.10 -33.86 -17.47
C SER A 1 42.05 -34.34 -16.49
N PRO A 2 41.27 -33.45 -15.84
CA PRO A 2 40.15 -33.90 -15.03
C PRO A 2 39.20 -34.73 -15.91
N ALA A 3 38.73 -35.87 -15.38
CA ALA A 3 37.78 -36.71 -16.09
C ALA A 3 36.42 -36.01 -16.08
N VAL A 4 36.00 -35.48 -17.23
CA VAL A 4 34.65 -34.95 -17.42
C VAL A 4 33.72 -36.15 -17.61
N VAL A 5 32.84 -36.38 -16.63
CA VAL A 5 31.90 -37.52 -16.63
C VAL A 5 30.63 -37.19 -17.42
N ASP A 6 30.29 -35.91 -17.55
CA ASP A 6 29.18 -35.39 -18.34
C ASP A 6 29.62 -34.13 -19.12
N ASP A 7 29.85 -34.31 -20.43
CA ASP A 7 30.27 -33.24 -21.33
C ASP A 7 29.18 -32.17 -21.54
N ALA A 8 27.90 -32.53 -21.43
CA ALA A 8 26.80 -31.59 -21.58
C ALA A 8 26.74 -30.65 -20.36
N GLN A 9 26.83 -31.21 -19.16
CA GLN A 9 26.87 -30.44 -17.92
C GLN A 9 28.15 -29.57 -17.82
N PHE A 10 29.29 -30.09 -18.29
CA PHE A 10 30.53 -29.31 -18.29
C PHE A 10 30.44 -28.10 -19.25
N ARG A 11 29.76 -28.25 -20.40
CA ARG A 11 29.54 -27.14 -21.34
C ARG A 11 28.56 -26.08 -20.81
N SER A 12 27.56 -26.46 -20.00
CA SER A 12 26.61 -25.52 -19.40
C SER A 12 27.14 -24.80 -18.16
N LEU A 13 28.20 -25.31 -17.53
CA LEU A 13 28.77 -24.78 -16.29
C LEU A 13 29.07 -23.26 -16.33
N PRO A 14 29.67 -22.68 -17.40
CA PRO A 14 29.90 -21.24 -17.46
C PRO A 14 28.61 -20.41 -17.42
N ALA A 15 27.54 -20.92 -18.05
CA ALA A 15 26.23 -20.27 -18.05
C ALA A 15 25.59 -20.33 -16.65
N SER A 16 25.60 -21.51 -16.01
CA SER A 16 25.07 -21.69 -14.66
C SER A 16 25.82 -20.84 -13.62
N ILE A 17 27.15 -20.73 -13.72
CA ILE A 17 27.96 -19.85 -12.86
C ILE A 17 27.58 -18.38 -13.08
N ALA A 18 27.40 -17.96 -14.33
CA ALA A 18 26.97 -16.59 -14.63
C ALA A 18 25.57 -16.31 -14.06
N ASN A 19 24.61 -17.24 -14.20
CA ASN A 19 23.26 -17.10 -13.65
C ASN A 19 23.29 -17.02 -12.11
N ALA A 20 24.05 -17.89 -11.44
CA ALA A 20 24.22 -17.85 -9.99
C ALA A 20 24.87 -16.55 -9.49
N ARG A 21 25.84 -16.00 -10.24
CA ARG A 21 26.42 -14.68 -9.96
C ARG A 21 25.41 -13.55 -10.14
N ALA A 22 24.57 -13.62 -11.16
CA ALA A 22 23.49 -12.66 -11.37
C ALA A 22 22.49 -12.68 -10.21
N TYR A 23 22.05 -13.87 -9.79
CA TYR A 23 21.17 -14.02 -8.63
C TYR A 23 21.77 -13.44 -7.35
N ARG A 24 23.05 -13.75 -7.07
CA ARG A 24 23.74 -13.22 -5.89
C ARG A 24 23.90 -11.70 -5.95
N ALA A 25 24.27 -11.15 -7.10
CA ALA A 25 24.36 -9.71 -7.30
C ALA A 25 23.01 -9.04 -7.04
N GLN A 26 21.93 -9.61 -7.57
CA GLN A 26 20.56 -9.13 -7.35
C GLN A 26 20.17 -9.14 -5.87
N ALA A 27 20.41 -10.27 -5.20
CA ALA A 27 20.14 -10.39 -3.77
C ALA A 27 20.93 -9.35 -2.95
N LEU A 28 22.13 -8.98 -3.38
CA LEU A 28 22.99 -7.97 -2.74
C LEU A 28 22.71 -6.53 -3.20
N ALA A 29 21.68 -6.31 -4.02
CA ALA A 29 21.32 -5.02 -4.61
C ALA A 29 22.37 -4.41 -5.57
N ASP A 30 23.25 -5.24 -6.15
CA ASP A 30 24.22 -4.85 -7.19
C ASP A 30 23.60 -4.97 -8.59
N MET A 31 22.81 -3.96 -8.97
CA MET A 31 22.08 -3.96 -10.27
C MET A 31 23.02 -4.02 -11.49
N PRO A 32 24.13 -3.25 -11.55
CA PRO A 32 25.09 -3.39 -12.64
C PRO A 32 25.68 -4.80 -12.75
N GLY A 33 26.03 -5.40 -11.60
CA GLY A 33 26.51 -6.79 -11.54
C GLY A 33 25.47 -7.80 -12.00
N THR A 34 24.20 -7.64 -11.60
CA THR A 34 23.10 -8.49 -12.07
C THR A 34 22.97 -8.43 -13.58
N VAL A 35 22.91 -7.22 -14.15
CA VAL A 35 22.74 -7.03 -15.60
C VAL A 35 23.91 -7.64 -16.37
N ALA A 36 25.15 -7.41 -15.93
CA ALA A 36 26.34 -7.94 -16.59
C ALA A 36 26.36 -9.47 -16.58
N HIS A 37 26.10 -10.08 -15.42
CA HIS A 37 26.11 -11.54 -15.29
C HIS A 37 24.92 -12.21 -15.97
N ALA A 38 23.72 -11.62 -15.91
CA ALA A 38 22.53 -12.16 -16.56
C ALA A 38 22.66 -12.12 -18.09
N ARG A 39 23.14 -11.02 -18.67
CA ARG A 39 23.42 -10.94 -20.11
C ARG A 39 24.46 -11.98 -20.53
N ARG A 40 25.53 -12.13 -19.75
CA ARG A 40 26.54 -13.16 -20.02
C ARG A 40 25.98 -14.57 -19.97
N ALA A 41 25.08 -14.87 -19.03
CA ALA A 41 24.39 -16.16 -18.98
C ALA A 41 23.51 -16.37 -20.23
N LEU A 42 22.71 -15.38 -20.64
CA LEU A 42 21.85 -15.47 -21.83
C LEU A 42 22.63 -15.67 -23.15
N GLU A 43 23.85 -15.15 -23.25
CA GLU A 43 24.76 -15.41 -24.38
C GLU A 43 25.28 -16.84 -24.43
N LEU A 44 25.44 -17.48 -23.27
CA LEU A 44 26.02 -18.81 -23.11
C LEU A 44 24.98 -19.94 -23.10
N LEU A 45 23.74 -19.63 -22.73
CA LEU A 45 22.65 -20.60 -22.65
C LEU A 45 22.14 -20.99 -24.04
N PRO A 46 21.96 -22.30 -24.35
CA PRO A 46 21.30 -22.77 -25.56
C PRO A 46 19.89 -22.18 -25.72
N GLU A 47 19.43 -21.96 -26.95
CA GLU A 47 18.11 -21.35 -27.23
C GLU A 47 16.93 -22.18 -26.71
N ASP A 48 17.10 -23.50 -26.60
CA ASP A 48 16.11 -24.47 -26.13
C ASP A 48 16.14 -24.68 -24.60
N ASP A 49 17.08 -24.08 -23.88
CA ASP A 49 17.12 -24.11 -22.41
C ASP A 49 16.13 -23.08 -21.81
N TYR A 50 14.84 -23.35 -22.02
CA TYR A 50 13.75 -22.45 -21.65
C TYR A 50 13.72 -22.14 -20.15
N TYR A 51 14.12 -23.09 -19.30
CA TYR A 51 14.09 -22.88 -17.85
C TYR A 51 15.18 -21.90 -17.41
N GLU A 52 16.46 -22.17 -17.72
CA GLU A 52 17.55 -21.28 -17.31
C GLU A 52 17.43 -19.92 -17.99
N ARG A 53 17.15 -19.86 -19.30
CA ARG A 53 16.94 -18.58 -19.99
C ARG A 53 15.78 -17.79 -19.39
N GLY A 54 14.72 -18.50 -19.01
CA GLY A 54 13.56 -17.92 -18.35
C GLY A 54 13.90 -17.29 -16.99
N THR A 55 14.61 -18.02 -16.12
CA THR A 55 15.05 -17.48 -14.82
C THR A 55 16.01 -16.30 -14.98
N THR A 56 16.96 -16.38 -15.92
CA THR A 56 17.93 -15.31 -16.16
C THR A 56 17.28 -14.05 -16.72
N ALA A 57 16.33 -14.18 -17.66
CA ALA A 57 15.58 -13.05 -18.19
C ALA A 57 14.68 -12.39 -17.12
N ALA A 58 14.06 -13.20 -16.24
CA ALA A 58 13.30 -12.70 -15.10
C ALA A 58 14.19 -11.91 -14.12
N LEU A 59 15.38 -12.42 -13.77
CA LEU A 59 16.36 -11.70 -12.94
C LEU A 59 16.80 -10.37 -13.58
N LEU A 60 17.04 -10.38 -14.89
CA LEU A 60 17.36 -9.17 -15.64
C LEU A 60 16.20 -8.14 -15.57
N GLY A 61 14.96 -8.61 -15.68
CA GLY A 61 13.76 -7.80 -15.48
C GLY A 61 13.70 -7.15 -14.08
N LEU A 62 14.01 -7.91 -13.03
CA LEU A 62 14.07 -7.38 -11.66
C LEU A 62 15.18 -6.33 -11.48
N ALA A 63 16.33 -6.50 -12.13
CA ALA A 63 17.42 -5.52 -12.08
C ALA A 63 17.05 -4.21 -12.79
N TYR A 64 16.39 -4.30 -13.96
CA TYR A 64 15.85 -3.13 -14.64
C TYR A 64 14.75 -2.44 -13.84
N TRP A 65 13.92 -3.22 -13.13
CA TRP A 65 12.92 -2.66 -12.24
C TRP A 65 13.58 -1.84 -11.13
N ALA A 66 14.52 -2.42 -10.38
CA ALA A 66 15.28 -1.70 -9.35
C ALA A 66 15.99 -0.44 -9.89
N SER A 67 16.45 -0.46 -11.14
CA SER A 67 17.15 0.67 -11.78
C SER A 67 16.20 1.72 -12.38
N GLY A 68 14.89 1.48 -12.39
CA GLY A 68 13.89 2.40 -12.93
C GLY A 68 13.73 2.35 -14.44
N GLU A 69 14.30 1.35 -15.11
CA GLU A 69 14.15 1.12 -16.55
C GLU A 69 12.88 0.31 -16.83
N LEU A 70 11.72 0.86 -16.46
CA LEU A 70 10.48 0.11 -16.31
C LEU A 70 10.02 -0.61 -17.59
N GLU A 71 10.25 -0.01 -18.77
CA GLU A 71 9.93 -0.65 -20.04
C GLU A 71 10.83 -1.86 -20.33
N ALA A 72 12.13 -1.75 -20.04
CA ALA A 72 13.07 -2.86 -20.16
C ALA A 72 12.78 -3.95 -19.11
N ALA A 73 12.36 -3.54 -17.91
CA ALA A 73 11.94 -4.42 -16.83
C ALA A 73 10.73 -5.26 -17.25
N TYR A 74 9.68 -4.60 -17.75
CA TYR A 74 8.45 -5.27 -18.19
C TYR A 74 8.73 -6.29 -19.29
N ARG A 75 9.47 -5.89 -20.33
CA ARG A 75 9.82 -6.77 -21.46
C ARG A 75 10.66 -7.97 -21.01
N SER A 76 11.75 -7.73 -20.29
CA SER A 76 12.67 -8.79 -19.87
C SER A 76 11.98 -9.77 -18.92
N PHE A 77 11.15 -9.27 -18.01
CA PHE A 77 10.39 -10.11 -17.08
C PHE A 77 9.30 -10.93 -17.82
N ALA A 78 8.54 -10.30 -18.73
CA ALA A 78 7.55 -10.99 -19.55
C ALA A 78 8.19 -12.08 -20.43
N ASP A 79 9.34 -11.80 -21.04
CA ASP A 79 10.11 -12.78 -21.80
C ASP A 79 10.57 -13.95 -20.92
N GLY A 80 11.04 -13.64 -19.70
CA GLY A 80 11.38 -14.64 -18.69
C GLY A 80 10.21 -15.55 -18.34
N LEU A 81 9.04 -14.97 -18.05
CA LEU A 81 7.82 -15.72 -17.75
C LEU A 81 7.36 -16.60 -18.92
N ASN A 82 7.44 -16.10 -20.15
CA ASN A 82 7.05 -16.87 -21.33
C ASN A 82 7.95 -18.10 -21.52
N ASN A 83 9.27 -17.94 -21.34
CA ASN A 83 10.22 -19.05 -21.37
C ASN A 83 9.98 -20.04 -20.23
N LEU A 84 9.85 -19.55 -18.99
CA LEU A 84 9.56 -20.40 -17.84
C LEU A 84 8.26 -21.17 -17.99
N GLN A 85 7.23 -20.58 -18.59
CA GLN A 85 5.98 -21.27 -18.83
C GLN A 85 6.13 -22.43 -19.83
N ARG A 86 6.96 -22.27 -20.87
CA ARG A 86 7.27 -23.37 -21.80
C ARG A 86 7.96 -24.53 -21.08
N GLY A 87 8.72 -24.26 -20.02
CA GLY A 87 9.45 -25.26 -19.23
C GLY A 87 8.78 -25.73 -17.92
N GLY A 88 7.81 -25.00 -17.37
CA GLY A 88 7.40 -25.16 -15.96
C GLY A 88 5.92 -24.89 -15.63
N GLY A 89 5.03 -24.90 -16.64
CA GLY A 89 3.59 -25.02 -16.43
C GLY A 89 2.88 -23.80 -15.84
N ILE A 90 1.61 -23.97 -15.47
CA ILE A 90 0.66 -22.89 -15.13
C ILE A 90 1.02 -22.11 -13.84
N LEU A 91 1.71 -22.74 -12.89
CA LEU A 91 2.05 -22.14 -11.58
C LEU A 91 3.04 -20.97 -11.71
N ILE A 92 4.02 -21.08 -12.61
CA ILE A 92 4.98 -19.99 -12.84
C ILE A 92 4.29 -18.75 -13.40
N ARG A 93 3.29 -18.95 -14.27
CA ARG A 93 2.49 -17.84 -14.80
C ARG A 93 1.70 -17.13 -13.70
N LEU A 94 1.16 -17.88 -12.73
CA LEU A 94 0.41 -17.32 -11.60
C LEU A 94 1.29 -16.41 -10.73
N GLY A 95 2.39 -16.95 -10.20
CA GLY A 95 3.32 -16.17 -9.37
C GLY A 95 3.97 -15.00 -10.11
N GLY A 96 4.33 -15.21 -11.39
CA GLY A 96 4.92 -14.16 -12.23
C GLY A 96 3.99 -12.99 -12.53
N SER A 97 2.68 -13.23 -12.58
CA SER A 97 1.69 -12.19 -12.88
C SER A 97 1.68 -11.08 -11.83
N LEU A 98 2.00 -11.39 -10.58
CA LEU A 98 2.12 -10.40 -9.50
C LEU A 98 3.22 -9.38 -9.79
N ILE A 99 4.44 -9.85 -10.08
CA ILE A 99 5.58 -8.98 -10.36
C ILE A 99 5.36 -8.17 -11.64
N LEU A 100 4.85 -8.81 -12.70
CA LEU A 100 4.59 -8.12 -13.96
C LEU A 100 3.55 -7.00 -13.80
N ALA A 101 2.50 -7.26 -13.01
CA ALA A 101 1.49 -6.27 -12.69
C ALA A 101 2.05 -5.14 -11.83
N HIS A 102 2.92 -5.40 -10.85
CA HIS A 102 3.57 -4.35 -10.05
C HIS A 102 4.50 -3.47 -10.89
N ILE A 103 5.23 -4.02 -11.85
CA ILE A 103 6.00 -3.23 -12.82
C ILE A 103 5.06 -2.35 -13.66
N ALA A 104 3.94 -2.91 -14.15
CA ALA A 104 2.94 -2.14 -14.89
C ALA A 104 2.30 -1.02 -14.05
N MET A 105 2.06 -1.26 -12.75
CA MET A 105 1.58 -0.25 -11.81
C MET A 105 2.60 0.88 -11.64
N ALA A 106 3.90 0.57 -11.53
CA ALA A 106 4.96 1.58 -11.49
C ALA A 106 5.01 2.44 -12.78
N GLN A 107 4.64 1.86 -13.92
CA GLN A 107 4.48 2.57 -15.20
C GLN A 107 3.19 3.38 -15.31
N SER A 108 2.33 3.40 -14.28
CA SER A 108 0.98 3.96 -14.33
C SER A 108 0.12 3.28 -15.42
N ARG A 109 0.14 1.94 -15.46
CA ARG A 109 -0.67 1.13 -16.39
C ARG A 109 -1.61 0.20 -15.62
N LEU A 110 -2.49 0.77 -14.80
CA LEU A 110 -3.44 0.00 -13.98
C LEU A 110 -4.31 -0.95 -14.82
N HIS A 111 -4.82 -0.50 -15.97
CA HIS A 111 -5.61 -1.38 -16.84
C HIS A 111 -4.83 -2.59 -17.36
N GLU A 112 -3.53 -2.44 -17.59
CA GLU A 112 -2.66 -3.55 -18.01
C GLU A 112 -2.42 -4.51 -16.84
N ALA A 113 -2.12 -4.00 -15.65
CA ALA A 113 -2.00 -4.80 -14.42
C ALA A 113 -3.27 -5.61 -14.13
N GLU A 114 -4.44 -4.98 -14.23
CA GLU A 114 -5.73 -5.65 -14.05
C GLU A 114 -5.96 -6.78 -15.06
N ARG A 115 -5.61 -6.53 -16.34
CA ARG A 115 -5.69 -7.53 -17.39
C ARG A 115 -4.79 -8.73 -17.07
N THR A 116 -3.56 -8.49 -16.63
CA THR A 116 -2.61 -9.53 -16.23
C THR A 116 -3.17 -10.40 -15.11
N TYR A 117 -3.72 -9.80 -14.04
CA TYR A 117 -4.35 -10.55 -12.95
C TYR A 117 -5.58 -11.34 -13.44
N LYS A 118 -6.47 -10.73 -14.23
CA LYS A 118 -7.68 -11.39 -14.73
C LYS A 118 -7.36 -12.57 -15.65
N GLN A 119 -6.35 -12.44 -16.52
CA GLN A 119 -5.91 -13.54 -17.38
C GLN A 119 -5.30 -14.69 -16.57
N ALA A 120 -4.49 -14.38 -15.55
CA ALA A 120 -3.94 -15.39 -14.66
C ALA A 120 -5.04 -16.10 -13.87
N LEU A 121 -6.04 -15.35 -13.38
CA LEU A 121 -7.17 -15.91 -12.65
C LEU A 121 -8.05 -16.79 -13.53
N GLN A 122 -8.31 -16.38 -14.78
CA GLN A 122 -9.04 -17.20 -15.75
C GLN A 122 -8.37 -18.57 -15.95
N LEU A 123 -7.04 -18.58 -16.05
CA LEU A 123 -6.27 -19.81 -16.17
C LEU A 123 -6.36 -20.67 -14.91
N ALA A 124 -6.29 -20.06 -13.72
CA ALA A 124 -6.49 -20.77 -12.46
C ALA A 124 -7.89 -21.38 -12.35
N THR A 125 -8.93 -20.65 -12.78
CA THR A 125 -10.32 -21.14 -12.73
C THR A 125 -10.65 -22.17 -13.80
N ALA A 126 -9.95 -22.16 -14.93
CA ALA A 126 -10.13 -23.12 -16.01
C ALA A 126 -9.36 -24.43 -15.77
N HIS A 127 -8.59 -24.52 -14.69
CA HIS A 127 -7.86 -25.72 -14.32
C HIS A 127 -8.82 -26.76 -13.71
N ASP A 128 -8.92 -27.92 -14.35
CA ASP A 128 -9.64 -29.07 -13.81
C ASP A 128 -8.82 -29.69 -12.66
N GLY A 129 -9.09 -29.27 -11.42
CA GLY A 129 -8.34 -29.74 -10.26
C GLY A 129 -8.55 -28.91 -8.98
N PRO A 130 -7.74 -29.16 -7.94
CA PRO A 130 -7.71 -28.29 -6.77
C PRO A 130 -7.25 -26.88 -7.15
N VAL A 131 -7.62 -25.90 -6.34
CA VAL A 131 -7.21 -24.50 -6.52
C VAL A 131 -5.68 -24.43 -6.56
N LEU A 132 -5.16 -23.77 -7.58
CA LEU A 132 -3.72 -23.63 -7.80
C LEU A 132 -3.11 -22.63 -6.80
N GLN A 133 -1.91 -22.94 -6.32
CA GLN A 133 -1.09 -22.00 -5.54
C GLN A 133 -0.80 -20.73 -6.36
N GLY A 134 -0.83 -19.58 -5.70
CA GLY A 134 -0.69 -18.28 -6.35
C GLY A 134 -2.04 -17.60 -6.64
N THR A 135 -3.15 -18.33 -6.55
CA THR A 135 -4.49 -17.77 -6.85
C THR A 135 -4.90 -16.73 -5.81
N ALA A 136 -4.57 -16.94 -4.54
CA ALA A 136 -4.91 -16.01 -3.48
C ALA A 136 -4.18 -14.65 -3.64
N GLU A 137 -2.94 -14.67 -4.11
CA GLU A 137 -2.12 -13.49 -4.38
C GLU A 137 -2.67 -12.66 -5.54
N LEU A 138 -3.27 -13.29 -6.55
CA LEU A 138 -3.94 -12.54 -7.63
C LEU A 138 -5.09 -11.70 -7.09
N TYR A 139 -5.85 -12.23 -6.14
CA TYR A 139 -6.92 -11.49 -5.48
C TYR A 139 -6.37 -10.35 -4.62
N LEU A 140 -5.24 -10.54 -3.93
CA LEU A 140 -4.56 -9.43 -3.23
C LEU A 140 -4.11 -8.33 -4.19
N GLY A 141 -3.54 -8.69 -5.35
CA GLY A 141 -3.15 -7.73 -6.38
C GLY A 141 -4.33 -6.96 -6.97
N LEU A 142 -5.46 -7.63 -7.22
CA LEU A 142 -6.71 -6.97 -7.61
C LEU A 142 -7.24 -6.04 -6.50
N ALA A 143 -7.14 -6.46 -5.24
CA ALA A 143 -7.52 -5.62 -4.11
C ALA A 143 -6.68 -4.34 -4.03
N GLU A 144 -5.35 -4.44 -4.19
CA GLU A 144 -4.46 -3.26 -4.25
C GLU A 144 -4.87 -2.32 -5.39
N LEU A 145 -5.20 -2.87 -6.56
CA LEU A 145 -5.60 -2.08 -7.74
C LEU A 145 -6.92 -1.34 -7.53
N HIS A 146 -7.94 -2.03 -7.00
CA HIS A 146 -9.23 -1.41 -6.69
C HIS A 146 -9.09 -0.38 -5.57
N HIS A 147 -8.24 -0.64 -4.57
CA HIS A 147 -7.84 0.35 -3.57
C HIS A 147 -7.30 1.60 -4.26
N GLN A 148 -6.28 1.49 -5.14
CA GLN A 148 -5.69 2.64 -5.85
C GLN A 148 -6.71 3.48 -6.64
N ARG A 149 -7.78 2.85 -7.15
CA ARG A 149 -8.90 3.52 -7.85
C ARG A 149 -9.96 4.13 -6.93
N GLY A 150 -9.85 3.94 -5.62
CA GLY A 150 -10.79 4.42 -4.61
C GLY A 150 -12.00 3.49 -4.37
N ASP A 151 -12.03 2.31 -4.98
CA ASP A 151 -13.11 1.33 -4.83
C ASP A 151 -12.81 0.37 -3.68
N LEU A 152 -12.96 0.87 -2.45
CA LEU A 152 -12.67 0.09 -1.23
C LEU A 152 -13.60 -1.11 -1.07
N ALA A 153 -14.85 -1.02 -1.53
CA ALA A 153 -15.81 -2.11 -1.44
C ALA A 153 -15.34 -3.32 -2.27
N THR A 154 -14.96 -3.11 -3.53
CA THR A 154 -14.44 -4.20 -4.37
C THR A 154 -13.07 -4.67 -3.87
N ALA A 155 -12.22 -3.77 -3.38
CA ALA A 155 -10.94 -4.16 -2.79
C ALA A 155 -11.14 -5.13 -1.61
N ARG A 156 -12.06 -4.82 -0.69
CA ARG A 156 -12.40 -5.65 0.46
C ARG A 156 -12.97 -7.01 0.04
N GLN A 157 -13.83 -7.05 -0.97
CA GLN A 157 -14.36 -8.30 -1.54
C GLN A 157 -13.23 -9.20 -2.06
N HIS A 158 -12.25 -8.63 -2.76
CA HIS A 158 -11.11 -9.40 -3.27
C HIS A 158 -10.24 -9.95 -2.15
N VAL A 159 -9.93 -9.17 -1.10
CA VAL A 159 -9.17 -9.71 0.04
C VAL A 159 -9.93 -10.84 0.75
N GLN A 160 -11.25 -10.68 0.95
CA GLN A 160 -12.08 -11.72 1.54
C GLN A 160 -12.10 -12.99 0.68
N HIS A 161 -12.17 -12.85 -0.64
CA HIS A 161 -12.15 -13.97 -1.56
C HIS A 161 -10.80 -14.71 -1.52
N GLY A 162 -9.67 -13.99 -1.60
CA GLY A 162 -8.33 -14.58 -1.49
C GLY A 162 -8.15 -15.34 -0.16
N LYS A 163 -8.61 -14.75 0.95
CA LYS A 163 -8.58 -15.40 2.27
C LYS A 163 -9.44 -16.67 2.34
N ALA A 164 -10.60 -16.70 1.69
CA ALA A 164 -11.50 -17.85 1.68
C ALA A 164 -10.93 -19.08 0.95
N LEU A 165 -9.95 -18.89 0.06
CA LEU A 165 -9.28 -20.00 -0.63
C LEU A 165 -8.37 -20.81 0.30
N GLY A 166 -7.92 -20.23 1.42
CA GLY A 166 -7.09 -20.88 2.42
C GLY A 166 -5.64 -21.14 1.97
N GLU A 167 -4.85 -21.72 2.88
CA GLU A 167 -3.39 -21.89 2.74
C GLU A 167 -2.97 -22.68 1.50
N HIS A 168 -3.80 -23.61 1.03
CA HIS A 168 -3.50 -24.46 -0.14
C HIS A 168 -3.42 -23.66 -1.46
N ALA A 169 -4.05 -22.48 -1.52
CA ALA A 169 -4.05 -21.61 -2.69
C ALA A 169 -2.95 -20.53 -2.65
N SER A 170 -2.12 -20.51 -1.59
CA SER A 170 -1.14 -19.47 -1.31
C SER A 170 0.30 -19.93 -1.54
N LEU A 171 1.15 -19.01 -1.95
CA LEU A 171 2.60 -19.16 -2.06
C LEU A 171 3.29 -18.71 -0.75
N PRO A 172 4.55 -19.12 -0.51
CA PRO A 172 5.38 -18.56 0.55
C PRO A 172 5.46 -17.03 0.43
N GLY A 173 5.10 -16.32 1.50
CA GLY A 173 5.03 -14.85 1.51
C GLY A 173 3.63 -14.26 1.35
N TYR A 174 2.58 -15.09 1.19
CA TYR A 174 1.19 -14.63 1.17
C TYR A 174 0.83 -13.77 2.38
N GLU A 175 1.17 -14.20 3.60
CA GLU A 175 0.82 -13.47 4.83
C GLU A 175 1.44 -12.06 4.86
N TYR A 176 2.68 -11.92 4.39
CA TYR A 176 3.35 -10.64 4.23
C TYR A 176 2.55 -9.72 3.28
N LEU A 177 2.22 -10.21 2.08
CA LEU A 177 1.44 -9.45 1.09
C LEU A 177 0.04 -9.09 1.61
N TRP A 178 -0.61 -10.03 2.29
CA TRP A 178 -1.92 -9.82 2.91
C TRP A 178 -1.86 -8.70 3.95
N CYS A 179 -0.87 -8.69 4.84
CA CYS A 179 -0.68 -7.62 5.81
C CYS A 179 -0.49 -6.26 5.15
N LEU A 180 0.28 -6.17 4.06
CA LEU A 180 0.47 -4.93 3.32
C LEU A 180 -0.84 -4.42 2.71
N VAL A 181 -1.56 -5.28 1.98
CA VAL A 181 -2.80 -4.89 1.31
C VAL A 181 -3.90 -4.54 2.32
N GLU A 182 -4.01 -5.32 3.41
CA GLU A 182 -4.95 -5.00 4.48
C GLU A 182 -4.59 -3.70 5.19
N ALA A 183 -3.31 -3.41 5.40
CA ALA A 183 -2.90 -2.13 6.00
C ALA A 183 -3.35 -0.94 5.13
N LEU A 184 -3.15 -1.01 3.81
CA LEU A 184 -3.58 0.04 2.87
C LEU A 184 -5.10 0.27 2.92
N ILE A 185 -5.90 -0.81 2.84
CA ILE A 185 -7.35 -0.69 2.86
C ILE A 185 -7.84 -0.20 4.23
N THR A 186 -7.24 -0.68 5.32
CA THR A 186 -7.60 -0.29 6.69
C THR A 186 -7.25 1.17 6.99
N GLU A 187 -6.10 1.65 6.48
CA GLU A 187 -5.74 3.07 6.51
C GLU A 187 -6.78 3.91 5.78
N ALA A 188 -7.15 3.51 4.56
CA ALA A 188 -8.15 4.22 3.76
C ALA A 188 -9.56 4.23 4.39
N GLU A 189 -9.86 3.26 5.26
CA GLU A 189 -11.09 3.23 6.07
C GLU A 189 -10.98 4.04 7.38
N GLY A 190 -9.79 4.57 7.71
CA GLY A 190 -9.54 5.45 8.85
C GLY A 190 -9.07 4.76 10.13
N ASP A 191 -8.81 3.45 10.13
CA ASP A 191 -8.29 2.74 11.32
C ASP A 191 -6.76 2.70 11.31
N LEU A 192 -6.18 3.83 11.69
CA LEU A 192 -4.74 4.08 11.76
C LEU A 192 -3.97 3.03 12.58
N GLU A 193 -4.40 2.78 13.82
CA GLU A 193 -3.67 1.89 14.72
C GLU A 193 -3.66 0.47 14.17
N ARG A 194 -4.77 0.02 13.59
CA ARG A 194 -4.82 -1.29 12.95
C ARG A 194 -3.94 -1.37 11.72
N ALA A 195 -3.87 -0.32 10.90
CA ALA A 195 -2.95 -0.26 9.76
C ALA A 195 -1.48 -0.38 10.21
N LEU A 196 -1.08 0.36 11.26
CA LEU A 196 0.28 0.30 11.83
C LEU A 196 0.61 -1.08 12.44
N ASP A 197 -0.35 -1.71 13.11
CA ASP A 197 -0.22 -3.08 13.62
C ASP A 197 0.00 -4.10 12.50
N LEU A 198 -0.71 -3.93 11.37
CA LEU A 198 -0.57 -4.78 10.19
C LEU A 198 0.78 -4.58 9.51
N LEU A 199 1.25 -3.33 9.37
CA LEU A 199 2.59 -3.05 8.85
C LEU A 199 3.68 -3.62 9.76
N SER A 200 3.50 -3.58 11.08
CA SER A 200 4.44 -4.19 12.04
C SER A 200 4.40 -5.72 12.00
N GLN A 201 3.27 -6.33 11.64
CA GLN A 201 3.20 -7.76 11.33
C GLN A 201 3.94 -8.08 10.03
N ALA A 202 3.73 -7.30 8.96
CA ALA A 202 4.41 -7.47 7.69
C ALA A 202 5.94 -7.42 7.87
N GLU A 203 6.45 -6.50 8.69
CA GLU A 203 7.87 -6.36 8.99
C GLU A 203 8.47 -7.64 9.60
N ARG A 204 7.75 -8.29 10.52
CA ARG A 204 8.20 -9.56 11.12
C ARG A 204 8.19 -10.73 10.15
N LEU A 205 7.34 -10.66 9.13
CA LEU A 205 7.19 -11.68 8.09
C LEU A 205 8.11 -11.43 6.88
N PHE A 206 8.74 -10.26 6.82
CA PHE A 206 9.60 -9.88 5.71
C PHE A 206 10.82 -10.78 5.63
N TYR A 207 11.14 -11.23 4.41
CA TYR A 207 12.37 -11.93 4.11
C TYR A 207 13.01 -11.32 2.87
N ARG A 208 14.34 -11.25 2.87
CA ARG A 208 15.09 -10.71 1.74
C ARG A 208 14.97 -11.66 0.55
N SER A 209 14.46 -11.15 -0.56
CA SER A 209 14.36 -11.87 -1.83
C SER A 209 15.06 -11.08 -2.95
N PRO A 210 15.23 -11.67 -4.16
CA PRO A 210 15.72 -10.94 -5.34
C PRO A 210 14.74 -9.86 -5.86
N ILE A 211 13.49 -9.86 -5.38
CA ILE A 211 12.49 -8.86 -5.76
C ILE A 211 12.90 -7.53 -5.10
N PRO A 212 13.03 -6.44 -5.89
CA PRO A 212 13.36 -5.13 -5.35
C PRO A 212 12.31 -4.65 -4.35
N ASP A 213 12.75 -4.16 -3.18
CA ASP A 213 11.87 -3.53 -2.21
C ASP A 213 11.64 -2.06 -2.62
N MET A 214 10.55 -1.83 -3.35
CA MET A 214 10.20 -0.51 -3.88
C MET A 214 9.44 0.35 -2.87
N ARG A 215 8.94 -0.25 -1.80
CA ARG A 215 8.11 0.41 -0.77
C ARG A 215 8.46 -0.17 0.61
N PRO A 216 9.62 0.21 1.17
CA PRO A 216 10.03 -0.27 2.49
C PRO A 216 8.94 -0.03 3.54
N ILE A 217 8.74 -1.00 4.43
CA ILE A 217 7.65 -0.98 5.42
C ILE A 217 7.77 0.21 6.37
N GLU A 218 8.98 0.59 6.73
CA GLU A 218 9.27 1.71 7.60
C GLU A 218 8.82 3.03 6.95
N ALA A 219 9.00 3.16 5.63
CA ALA A 219 8.52 4.31 4.87
C ALA A 219 6.99 4.32 4.74
N LEU A 220 6.36 3.15 4.58
CA LEU A 220 4.90 3.01 4.62
C LEU A 220 4.35 3.48 5.99
N LYS A 221 4.93 3.02 7.10
CA LYS A 221 4.55 3.45 8.45
C LYS A 221 4.71 4.96 8.62
N ALA A 222 5.83 5.55 8.16
CA ALA A 222 6.07 6.98 8.24
C ALA A 222 5.01 7.81 7.49
N ARG A 223 4.55 7.35 6.31
CA ARG A 223 3.44 8.01 5.58
C ARG A 223 2.15 7.96 6.35
N VAL A 224 1.79 6.78 6.84
CA VAL A 224 0.58 6.55 7.64
C VAL A 224 0.57 7.48 8.87
N LEU A 225 1.69 7.55 9.59
CA LEU A 225 1.89 8.46 10.73
C LEU A 225 1.74 9.93 10.32
N ALA A 226 2.38 10.34 9.21
CA ALA A 226 2.35 11.73 8.74
C ALA A 226 0.96 12.18 8.28
N ALA A 227 0.25 11.32 7.54
CA ALA A 227 -1.12 11.58 7.08
C ALA A 227 -2.08 11.84 8.25
N HIS A 228 -1.83 11.22 9.40
CA HIS A 228 -2.64 11.34 10.61
C HIS A 228 -2.06 12.29 11.66
N GLY A 229 -1.06 13.11 11.30
CA GLY A 229 -0.52 14.16 12.15
C GLY A 229 0.40 13.68 13.28
N ARG A 230 0.80 12.41 13.31
CA ARG A 230 1.83 11.85 14.23
C ARG A 230 3.25 12.20 13.74
N LEU A 231 3.48 13.48 13.51
CA LEU A 231 4.70 14.01 12.88
C LEU A 231 6.00 13.71 13.66
N PRO A 232 6.04 13.75 15.00
CA PRO A 232 7.27 13.42 15.73
C PRO A 232 7.80 12.02 15.41
N GLU A 233 6.91 11.03 15.33
CA GLU A 233 7.28 9.64 15.05
C GLU A 233 7.69 9.45 13.59
N ALA A 234 7.04 10.15 12.66
CA ALA A 234 7.47 10.16 11.27
C ALA A 234 8.85 10.82 11.10
N LEU A 235 9.19 11.82 11.92
CA LEU A 235 10.52 12.45 11.94
C LEU A 235 11.60 11.61 12.65
N ASP A 236 11.22 10.72 13.58
CA ASP A 236 12.15 9.71 14.12
C ASP A 236 12.64 8.81 12.98
N TRP A 237 11.74 8.31 12.13
CA TRP A 237 12.10 7.51 10.96
C TRP A 237 13.08 8.23 10.00
N VAL A 238 12.85 9.52 9.71
CA VAL A 238 13.77 10.32 8.87
C VAL A 238 15.18 10.32 9.44
N ARG A 239 15.32 10.47 10.76
CA ARG A 239 16.60 10.49 11.47
C ARG A 239 17.26 9.11 11.48
N ASP A 240 16.50 8.07 11.79
CA ASP A 240 16.99 6.69 11.85
C ASP A 240 17.51 6.21 10.48
N ARG A 241 16.85 6.63 9.40
CA ARG A 241 17.27 6.35 8.03
C ARG A 241 18.33 7.31 7.49
N SER A 242 18.66 8.37 8.24
CA SER A 242 19.60 9.42 7.82
C SER A 242 19.27 10.04 6.46
N LEU A 243 17.98 10.21 6.16
CA LEU A 243 17.52 10.76 4.88
C LEU A 243 17.79 12.26 4.81
N SER A 244 18.21 12.74 3.64
CA SER A 244 18.53 14.15 3.40
C SER A 244 17.79 14.71 2.20
N LEU A 245 17.40 15.99 2.29
CA LEU A 245 16.89 16.76 1.15
C LEU A 245 17.94 16.98 0.06
N HIS A 246 19.22 16.70 0.34
CA HIS A 246 20.32 16.85 -0.61
C HIS A 246 20.82 15.52 -1.17
N ASP A 247 20.17 14.41 -0.86
CA ASP A 247 20.52 13.11 -1.44
C ASP A 247 20.34 13.12 -2.97
N ASP A 248 21.19 12.35 -3.65
CA ASP A 248 21.06 12.12 -5.08
C ASP A 248 19.82 11.27 -5.38
N PRO A 249 19.02 11.63 -6.41
CA PRO A 249 17.86 10.83 -6.81
C PRO A 249 18.24 9.40 -7.19
N SER A 250 17.64 8.42 -6.51
CA SER A 250 17.77 7.00 -6.81
C SER A 250 16.39 6.36 -6.85
N TYR A 251 16.10 5.53 -7.86
CA TYR A 251 14.75 4.95 -7.97
C TYR A 251 14.40 4.04 -6.79
N LEU A 252 15.36 3.28 -6.27
CA LEU A 252 15.14 2.42 -5.10
C LEU A 252 14.75 3.21 -3.84
N HIS A 253 15.30 4.41 -3.66
CA HIS A 253 15.04 5.25 -2.49
C HIS A 253 13.98 6.32 -2.75
N GLU A 254 13.45 6.41 -3.97
CA GLU A 254 12.53 7.47 -4.36
C GLU A 254 11.26 7.46 -3.51
N TYR A 255 10.75 6.28 -3.16
CA TYR A 255 9.60 6.16 -2.28
C TYR A 255 9.89 6.81 -0.91
N GLU A 256 11.08 6.58 -0.35
CA GLU A 256 11.53 7.18 0.91
C GLU A 256 11.69 8.70 0.78
N HIS A 257 12.27 9.20 -0.32
CA HIS A 257 12.43 10.64 -0.54
C HIS A 257 11.10 11.37 -0.76
N ILE A 258 10.14 10.74 -1.43
CA ILE A 258 8.78 11.29 -1.54
C ILE A 258 8.09 11.29 -0.17
N THR A 259 8.28 10.25 0.64
CA THR A 259 7.80 10.21 2.04
C THR A 259 8.42 11.32 2.88
N LEU A 260 9.74 11.54 2.75
CA LEU A 260 10.45 12.64 3.43
C LEU A 260 9.80 13.99 3.07
N ALA A 261 9.55 14.24 1.79
CA ALA A 261 8.87 15.45 1.34
C ALA A 261 7.46 15.57 1.94
N GLN A 262 6.67 14.49 1.98
CA GLN A 262 5.35 14.46 2.61
C GLN A 262 5.40 14.84 4.10
N VAL A 263 6.33 14.23 4.85
CA VAL A 263 6.53 14.51 6.28
C VAL A 263 6.88 15.99 6.49
N LEU A 264 7.81 16.52 5.71
CA LEU A 264 8.28 17.91 5.85
C LEU A 264 7.24 18.94 5.40
N ILE A 265 6.44 18.66 4.36
CA ILE A 265 5.29 19.49 3.98
C ILE A 265 4.27 19.53 5.13
N ALA A 266 4.01 18.41 5.79
CA ALA A 266 3.11 18.35 6.93
C ALA A 266 3.67 19.16 8.13
N CYS A 267 4.97 19.09 8.41
CA CYS A 267 5.64 19.90 9.43
C CYS A 267 5.59 21.40 9.11
N TYR A 268 5.79 21.81 7.86
CA TYR A 268 5.77 23.20 7.44
C TYR A 268 4.45 23.90 7.79
N ARG A 269 3.31 23.19 7.76
CA ARG A 269 2.01 23.75 8.16
C ARG A 269 1.96 24.22 9.62
N ARG A 270 2.84 23.69 10.48
CA ARG A 270 2.98 24.07 11.89
C ARG A 270 4.14 25.04 12.10
N ASP A 271 5.29 24.70 11.53
CA ASP A 271 6.56 25.35 11.87
C ASP A 271 6.85 26.57 10.98
N GLN A 272 6.24 26.63 9.78
CA GLN A 272 6.37 27.72 8.79
C GLN A 272 7.82 28.08 8.43
N ASP A 273 8.71 27.08 8.40
CA ASP A 273 10.10 27.26 7.98
C ASP A 273 10.21 27.33 6.45
N ASP A 274 10.26 28.56 5.94
CA ASP A 274 10.37 28.83 4.51
C ASP A 274 11.65 28.28 3.85
N ARG A 275 12.71 28.01 4.63
CA ARG A 275 13.91 27.39 4.09
C ARG A 275 13.65 25.92 3.79
N VAL A 276 13.07 25.19 4.73
CA VAL A 276 12.80 23.75 4.60
C VAL A 276 11.85 23.49 3.43
N ILE A 277 10.78 24.28 3.28
CA ILE A 277 9.84 24.06 2.18
C ILE A 277 10.46 24.32 0.79
N ARG A 278 11.41 25.27 0.68
CA ARG A 278 12.17 25.48 -0.57
C ARG A 278 13.05 24.27 -0.87
N GLU A 279 13.79 23.78 0.11
CA GLU A 279 14.63 22.59 -0.06
C GLU A 279 13.80 21.33 -0.40
N VAL A 280 12.56 21.22 0.11
CA VAL A 280 11.61 20.17 -0.28
C VAL A 280 11.18 20.30 -1.74
N VAL A 281 10.84 21.52 -2.20
CA VAL A 281 10.49 21.76 -3.60
C VAL A 281 11.68 21.41 -4.50
N ASP A 282 12.90 21.81 -4.15
CA ASP A 282 14.11 21.49 -4.90
C ASP A 282 14.35 19.97 -5.01
N LEU A 283 14.13 19.21 -3.92
CA LEU A 283 14.18 17.74 -3.95
C LEU A 283 13.14 17.17 -4.91
N LEU A 284 11.89 17.61 -4.80
CA LEU A 284 10.79 17.11 -5.63
C LEU A 284 11.02 17.43 -7.12
N GLU A 285 11.57 18.59 -7.45
CA GLU A 285 11.91 18.93 -8.84
C GLU A 285 13.01 18.03 -9.42
N ARG A 286 14.06 17.73 -8.64
CA ARG A 286 15.11 16.79 -9.05
C ARG A 286 14.56 15.38 -9.25
N LEU A 287 13.70 14.91 -8.34
CA LEU A 287 13.00 13.62 -8.48
C LEU A 287 12.10 13.61 -9.71
N LEU A 288 11.36 14.69 -9.96
CA LEU A 288 10.49 14.82 -11.13
C LEU A 288 11.28 14.72 -12.43
N GLN A 289 12.41 15.43 -12.53
CA GLN A 289 13.30 15.37 -13.69
C GLN A 289 13.81 13.95 -13.93
N ALA A 290 14.28 13.27 -12.88
CA ALA A 290 14.73 11.88 -12.98
C ALA A 290 13.59 10.93 -13.39
N ALA A 291 12.37 11.18 -12.93
CA ALA A 291 11.18 10.38 -13.26
C ALA A 291 10.72 10.60 -14.70
N GLU A 292 10.83 11.82 -15.22
CA GLU A 292 10.49 12.16 -16.61
C GLU A 292 11.44 11.53 -17.61
N VAL A 293 12.75 11.60 -17.36
CA VAL A 293 13.78 11.00 -18.24
C VAL A 293 13.55 9.49 -18.45
N ARG A 294 13.08 8.80 -17.40
CA ARG A 294 12.82 7.35 -17.43
C ARG A 294 11.34 6.98 -17.57
N GLN A 295 10.46 7.95 -17.84
CA GLN A 295 9.00 7.76 -17.98
C GLN A 295 8.32 7.00 -16.83
N ARG A 296 8.77 7.26 -15.59
CA ARG A 296 8.29 6.62 -14.36
C ARG A 296 6.98 7.27 -13.91
N ASN A 297 5.92 7.09 -14.69
CA ASN A 297 4.66 7.84 -14.57
C ASN A 297 3.98 7.73 -13.21
N GLY A 298 4.07 6.58 -12.52
CA GLY A 298 3.54 6.44 -11.16
C GLY A 298 4.18 7.46 -10.22
N SER A 299 5.51 7.50 -10.17
CA SER A 299 6.27 8.47 -9.40
C SER A 299 6.01 9.91 -9.84
N ARG A 300 5.91 10.17 -11.16
CA ARG A 300 5.63 11.52 -11.68
C ARG A 300 4.32 12.08 -11.12
N ILE A 301 3.25 11.27 -11.09
CA ILE A 301 1.97 11.70 -10.52
C ILE A 301 2.15 12.04 -9.04
N GLU A 302 2.82 11.17 -8.29
CA GLU A 302 3.01 11.34 -6.84
C GLU A 302 3.83 12.58 -6.50
N ILE A 303 4.92 12.81 -7.22
CA ILE A 303 5.80 13.97 -7.06
C ILE A 303 5.07 15.27 -7.40
N LEU A 304 4.30 15.29 -8.49
CA LEU A 304 3.48 16.44 -8.88
C LEU A 304 2.40 16.75 -7.83
N VAL A 305 1.82 15.72 -7.23
CA VAL A 305 0.90 15.89 -6.09
C VAL A 305 1.61 16.54 -4.90
N GLN A 306 2.83 16.10 -4.55
CA GLN A 306 3.59 16.73 -3.46
C GLN A 306 3.99 18.17 -3.76
N LEU A 307 4.42 18.48 -4.99
CA LEU A 307 4.72 19.86 -5.42
C LEU A 307 3.49 20.76 -5.28
N SER A 308 2.33 20.26 -5.69
CA SER A 308 1.06 20.98 -5.53
C SER A 308 0.76 21.28 -4.06
N LEU A 309 0.92 20.29 -3.18
CA LEU A 309 0.70 20.44 -1.75
C LEU A 309 1.72 21.38 -1.08
N ALA A 310 2.97 21.38 -1.53
CA ALA A 310 4.00 22.30 -1.05
C ALA A 310 3.64 23.76 -1.39
N HIS A 311 3.32 24.06 -2.65
CA HIS A 311 2.90 25.41 -3.06
C HIS A 311 1.61 25.87 -2.36
N ALA A 312 0.64 24.96 -2.20
CA ALA A 312 -0.59 25.27 -1.49
C ALA A 312 -0.33 25.58 -0.01
N ALA A 313 0.60 24.87 0.63
CA ALA A 313 0.98 25.14 2.01
C ALA A 313 1.64 26.52 2.17
N GLN A 314 2.36 27.00 1.15
CA GLN A 314 2.91 28.35 1.07
C GLN A 314 1.87 29.43 0.72
N GLY A 315 0.60 29.04 0.51
CA GLY A 315 -0.50 29.95 0.13
C GLY A 315 -0.57 30.30 -1.35
N ASP A 316 0.30 29.75 -2.20
CA ASP A 316 0.28 29.99 -3.64
C ASP A 316 -0.57 28.95 -4.38
N ILE A 317 -1.88 29.15 -4.34
CA ILE A 317 -2.86 28.29 -5.04
C ILE A 317 -2.64 28.31 -6.55
N ARG A 318 -2.17 29.42 -7.13
CA ARG A 318 -1.93 29.49 -8.58
C ARG A 318 -0.77 28.61 -8.99
N ALA A 319 0.35 28.66 -8.25
CA ALA A 319 1.48 27.78 -8.45
C ALA A 319 1.10 26.32 -8.18
N ALA A 320 0.29 26.03 -7.15
CA ALA A 320 -0.15 24.67 -6.81
C ALA A 320 -0.97 23.99 -7.94
N LEU A 321 -1.80 24.77 -8.65
CA LEU A 321 -2.65 24.21 -9.71
C LEU A 321 -1.87 23.73 -10.95
N VAL A 322 -0.67 24.27 -11.20
CA VAL A 322 0.16 23.87 -12.35
C VAL A 322 0.61 22.40 -12.28
N PRO A 323 1.29 21.93 -11.22
CA PRO A 323 1.62 20.52 -11.09
C PRO A 323 0.37 19.65 -10.88
N LEU A 324 -0.68 20.15 -10.22
CA LEU A 324 -1.93 19.40 -10.05
C LEU A 324 -2.60 19.06 -11.40
N GLU A 325 -2.70 20.01 -12.31
CA GLU A 325 -3.27 19.78 -13.64
C GLU A 325 -2.49 18.69 -14.38
N ARG A 326 -1.16 18.72 -14.30
CA ARG A 326 -0.29 17.71 -14.91
C ARG A 326 -0.54 16.32 -14.28
N ALA A 327 -0.65 16.26 -12.95
CA ALA A 327 -0.95 15.02 -12.24
C ALA A 327 -2.32 14.44 -12.64
N LEU A 328 -3.36 15.28 -12.67
CA LEU A 328 -4.72 14.88 -13.03
C LEU A 328 -4.79 14.32 -14.45
N ARG A 329 -4.18 15.00 -15.44
CA ARG A 329 -4.15 14.53 -16.83
C ARG A 329 -3.42 13.20 -17.01
N LEU A 330 -2.37 12.95 -16.23
CA LEU A 330 -1.65 11.66 -16.26
C LEU A 330 -2.46 10.55 -15.58
N ALA A 331 -3.18 10.87 -14.52
CA ALA A 331 -3.89 9.92 -13.68
C ALA A 331 -5.29 9.53 -14.22
N GLU A 332 -5.97 10.44 -14.92
CA GLU A 332 -7.33 10.29 -15.44
C GLU A 332 -7.52 9.02 -16.29
N PRO A 333 -6.67 8.72 -17.30
CA PRO A 333 -6.87 7.55 -18.16
C PRO A 333 -6.80 6.22 -17.42
N GLN A 334 -6.13 6.20 -16.26
CA GLN A 334 -5.97 5.00 -15.43
C GLN A 334 -6.90 4.99 -14.22
N SER A 335 -7.62 6.09 -14.00
CA SER A 335 -8.54 6.30 -12.87
C SER A 335 -7.90 6.10 -11.49
N TYR A 336 -6.65 6.56 -11.30
CA TYR A 336 -6.08 6.66 -9.96
C TYR A 336 -6.95 7.57 -9.08
N ALA A 337 -7.05 7.28 -7.79
CA ALA A 337 -7.78 8.13 -6.86
C ALA A 337 -7.05 8.33 -5.53
N ARG A 338 -6.56 7.24 -4.93
CA ARG A 338 -5.94 7.25 -3.59
C ARG A 338 -4.77 8.23 -3.48
N ILE A 339 -3.92 8.27 -4.51
CA ILE A 339 -2.82 9.22 -4.64
C ILE A 339 -3.20 10.70 -4.50
N PHE A 340 -4.48 11.05 -4.66
CA PHE A 340 -5.02 12.38 -4.37
C PHE A 340 -5.81 12.39 -3.05
N VAL A 341 -6.74 11.46 -2.90
CA VAL A 341 -7.75 11.47 -1.83
C VAL A 341 -7.10 11.33 -0.45
N ASP A 342 -6.03 10.55 -0.33
CA ASP A 342 -5.37 10.28 0.96
C ASP A 342 -4.68 11.52 1.57
N HIS A 343 -4.52 12.59 0.78
CA HIS A 343 -4.03 13.88 1.28
C HIS A 343 -5.11 14.76 1.92
N GLY A 344 -6.33 14.25 2.02
CA GLY A 344 -7.42 14.81 2.83
C GLY A 344 -7.83 16.24 2.43
N ALA A 345 -8.13 17.06 3.44
CA ALA A 345 -8.74 18.38 3.26
C ALA A 345 -7.92 19.33 2.37
N ALA A 346 -6.58 19.25 2.43
CA ALA A 346 -5.70 20.09 1.62
C ALA A 346 -5.83 19.77 0.13
N MET A 347 -5.84 18.49 -0.24
CA MET A 347 -6.07 18.10 -1.62
C MET A 347 -7.51 18.36 -2.06
N ALA A 348 -8.49 18.10 -1.20
CA ALA A 348 -9.90 18.41 -1.48
C ALA A 348 -10.14 19.90 -1.79
N HIS A 349 -9.39 20.80 -1.14
CA HIS A 349 -9.43 22.23 -1.49
C HIS A 349 -8.89 22.49 -2.90
N LEU A 350 -7.72 21.94 -3.23
CA LEU A 350 -7.10 22.10 -4.54
C LEU A 350 -7.94 21.49 -5.67
N LEU A 351 -8.57 20.34 -5.43
CA LEU A 351 -9.51 19.72 -6.37
C LEU A 351 -10.74 20.61 -6.64
N ARG A 352 -11.26 21.32 -5.62
CA ARG A 352 -12.34 22.31 -5.82
C ARG A 352 -11.88 23.49 -6.66
N GLU A 353 -10.68 24.00 -6.42
CA GLU A 353 -10.08 25.09 -7.22
C GLU A 353 -9.84 24.68 -8.67
N ALA A 354 -9.44 23.42 -8.90
CA ALA A 354 -9.26 22.83 -10.22
C ALA A 354 -10.62 22.65 -10.94
N ALA A 355 -11.63 22.13 -10.24
CA ALA A 355 -12.98 21.97 -10.77
C ALA A 355 -13.60 23.33 -11.18
N ALA A 356 -13.43 24.37 -10.35
CA ALA A 356 -13.89 25.72 -10.66
C ALA A 356 -13.25 26.30 -11.94
N ARG A 357 -12.04 25.85 -12.28
CA ARG A 357 -11.31 26.21 -13.51
C ARG A 357 -11.54 25.25 -14.67
N ARG A 358 -12.38 24.23 -14.49
CA ARG A 358 -12.69 23.18 -15.48
C ARG A 358 -11.47 22.35 -15.92
N ILE A 359 -10.53 22.13 -15.00
CA ILE A 359 -9.43 21.19 -15.21
C ILE A 359 -9.97 19.78 -15.01
N THR A 360 -10.01 18.95 -16.06
CA THR A 360 -10.51 17.55 -16.03
C THR A 360 -11.81 17.44 -15.20
N PRO A 361 -12.91 18.09 -15.63
CA PRO A 361 -14.08 18.36 -14.77
C PRO A 361 -14.77 17.08 -14.26
N ASP A 362 -14.92 16.07 -15.10
CA ASP A 362 -15.57 14.80 -14.71
C ASP A 362 -14.70 14.04 -13.70
N TYR A 363 -13.38 14.04 -13.92
CA TYR A 363 -12.45 13.36 -13.05
C TYR A 363 -12.29 14.05 -11.69
N THR A 364 -12.17 15.39 -11.68
CA THR A 364 -12.11 16.16 -10.43
C THR A 364 -13.39 16.03 -9.61
N ALA A 365 -14.56 16.01 -10.26
CA ALA A 365 -15.83 15.73 -9.58
C ALA A 365 -15.85 14.33 -8.94
N ARG A 366 -15.36 13.30 -9.64
CA ARG A 366 -15.23 11.95 -9.09
C ARG A 366 -14.30 11.89 -7.88
N LEU A 367 -13.14 12.54 -7.94
CA LEU A 367 -12.21 12.58 -6.81
C LEU A 367 -12.80 13.31 -5.60
N LEU A 368 -13.52 14.41 -5.81
CA LEU A 368 -14.21 15.15 -4.74
C LEU A 368 -15.31 14.31 -4.07
N ALA A 369 -16.04 13.50 -4.84
CA ALA A 369 -17.03 12.59 -4.28
C ALA A 369 -16.38 11.56 -3.34
N LEU A 370 -15.21 11.02 -3.71
CA LEU A 370 -14.46 10.10 -2.85
C LEU A 370 -13.95 10.79 -1.57
N CYS A 371 -13.43 12.03 -1.67
CA CYS A 371 -13.04 12.79 -0.48
C CYS A 371 -14.19 13.02 0.51
N ALA A 372 -15.43 13.18 0.01
CA ALA A 372 -16.60 13.39 0.86
C ALA A 372 -17.00 12.12 1.62
N VAL A 373 -16.90 10.95 0.98
CA VAL A 373 -17.15 9.64 1.62
C VAL A 373 -16.14 9.39 2.75
N ASP A 374 -14.85 9.63 2.48
CA ASP A 374 -13.79 9.41 3.47
C ASP A 374 -13.86 10.41 4.64
N ALA A 375 -14.40 11.62 4.42
CA ALA A 375 -14.63 12.59 5.48
C ALA A 375 -15.77 12.19 6.43
N ASP A 376 -16.82 11.56 5.91
CA ASP A 376 -17.97 11.10 6.71
C ASP A 376 -17.62 9.84 7.54
N THR A 377 -16.61 9.06 7.12
CA THR A 377 -16.04 7.97 7.93
C THR A 377 -14.99 8.44 8.94
N SER A 378 -14.34 9.58 8.71
CA SER A 378 -13.25 10.12 9.55
C SER A 378 -13.69 11.17 10.59
N GLN A 379 -14.93 11.64 10.55
CA GLN A 379 -15.48 12.60 11.52
C GLN A 379 -16.62 11.96 12.34
N PRO A 380 -16.61 12.06 13.69
CA PRO A 380 -17.85 11.94 14.44
C PRO A 380 -18.77 13.08 13.98
N GLN A 381 -19.89 12.75 13.32
CA GLN A 381 -20.82 13.73 12.77
C GLN A 381 -21.19 14.82 13.81
N PRO A 382 -21.12 16.11 13.44
CA PRO A 382 -21.69 17.17 14.26
C PRO A 382 -23.21 17.06 14.17
N VAL A 383 -23.83 16.58 15.25
CA VAL A 383 -25.28 16.46 15.34
C VAL A 383 -25.88 17.86 15.34
N ALA A 384 -26.48 18.23 14.21
CA ALA A 384 -27.31 19.40 14.08
C ALA A 384 -28.41 19.37 15.15
N ALA A 385 -28.64 20.52 15.79
CA ALA A 385 -29.56 20.70 16.89
C ALA A 385 -30.98 20.20 16.57
N ALA A 386 -31.39 19.12 17.25
CA ALA A 386 -32.78 18.78 17.48
C ALA A 386 -32.94 18.24 18.91
N SER A 387 -33.58 19.07 19.72
CA SER A 387 -34.18 18.89 21.04
C SER A 387 -34.30 17.49 21.66
N ALA A 388 -33.85 17.42 22.93
CA ALA A 388 -34.35 16.63 24.05
C ALA A 388 -34.33 15.09 23.94
N SER A 389 -33.12 14.52 23.95
CA SER A 389 -32.81 13.27 24.64
C SER A 389 -31.34 13.30 25.09
N PRO A 390 -30.98 12.92 26.33
CA PRO A 390 -29.63 13.14 26.85
C PRO A 390 -28.56 12.20 26.29
N LEU A 391 -28.94 11.26 25.43
CA LEU A 391 -28.07 10.29 24.78
C LEU A 391 -28.37 10.25 23.27
N ALA A 392 -27.33 10.30 22.45
CA ALA A 392 -27.44 10.14 21.00
C ALA A 392 -27.96 8.74 20.60
N GLU A 393 -27.77 7.75 21.47
CA GLU A 393 -28.33 6.40 21.35
C GLU A 393 -28.81 5.95 22.74
N PRO A 394 -30.11 5.64 22.94
CA PRO A 394 -30.60 5.18 24.24
C PRO A 394 -30.00 3.81 24.62
N LEU A 395 -29.78 3.61 25.92
CA LEU A 395 -29.39 2.31 26.45
C LEU A 395 -30.55 1.32 26.32
N SER A 396 -30.27 0.16 25.72
CA SER A 396 -31.17 -0.98 25.70
C SER A 396 -31.48 -1.44 27.13
N GLN A 397 -32.56 -2.20 27.30
CA GLN A 397 -32.94 -2.74 28.60
C GLN A 397 -31.81 -3.57 29.23
N ARG A 398 -31.11 -4.37 28.41
CA ARG A 398 -29.99 -5.20 28.86
C ARG A 398 -28.77 -4.38 29.26
N GLU A 399 -28.49 -3.29 28.56
CA GLU A 399 -27.43 -2.35 28.92
C GLU A 399 -27.74 -1.61 30.24
N ARG A 400 -29.02 -1.27 30.49
CA ARG A 400 -29.44 -0.67 31.77
C ARG A 400 -29.32 -1.64 32.94
N GLU A 401 -29.68 -2.91 32.75
CA GLU A 401 -29.49 -3.96 33.77
C GLU A 401 -28.01 -4.12 34.14
N ILE A 402 -27.13 -4.15 33.15
CA ILE A 402 -25.68 -4.25 33.36
C ILE A 402 -25.14 -2.96 34.00
N LEU A 403 -25.62 -1.79 33.59
CA LEU A 403 -25.22 -0.49 34.17
C LEU A 403 -25.54 -0.40 35.66
N ARG A 404 -26.71 -0.88 36.11
CA ARG A 404 -27.05 -0.96 37.53
C ARG A 404 -26.12 -1.89 38.31
N LEU A 405 -25.73 -3.01 37.72
CA LEU A 405 -24.78 -3.92 38.37
C LEU A 405 -23.35 -3.36 38.39
N LEU A 406 -23.00 -2.46 37.45
CA LEU A 406 -21.72 -1.73 37.48
C LEU A 406 -21.61 -0.74 38.65
N GLU A 407 -22.73 -0.29 39.23
CA GLU A 407 -22.75 0.55 40.45
C GLU A 407 -22.35 -0.25 41.71
N THR A 408 -22.59 -1.56 41.73
CA THR A 408 -22.23 -2.44 42.86
C THR A 408 -20.73 -2.80 42.88
N GLU A 409 -20.28 -3.53 43.90
CA GLU A 409 -18.91 -4.07 43.97
C GLU A 409 -18.69 -5.36 43.13
N LEU A 410 -19.70 -5.82 42.38
CA LEU A 410 -19.60 -7.06 41.60
C LEU A 410 -18.52 -6.95 40.49
N SER A 411 -17.64 -7.95 40.43
CA SER A 411 -16.66 -8.10 39.35
C SER A 411 -17.33 -8.51 38.03
N GLY A 412 -16.64 -8.39 36.89
CA GLY A 412 -17.17 -8.81 35.59
C GLY A 412 -17.73 -10.26 35.58
N PRO A 413 -17.03 -11.24 36.16
CA PRO A 413 -17.57 -12.59 36.38
C PRO A 413 -18.80 -12.62 37.30
N GLY A 414 -18.80 -11.87 38.42
CA GLY A 414 -19.95 -11.80 39.31
C GLY A 414 -21.21 -11.19 38.66
N ILE A 415 -21.04 -10.24 37.75
CA ILE A 415 -22.14 -9.69 36.93
C ILE A 415 -22.66 -10.74 35.93
N ALA A 416 -21.75 -11.53 35.36
CA ALA A 416 -22.09 -12.61 34.43
C ALA A 416 -22.95 -13.68 35.12
N ASP A 417 -22.55 -14.09 36.33
CA ASP A 417 -23.27 -15.06 37.15
C ASP A 417 -24.65 -14.52 37.59
N ALA A 418 -24.71 -13.27 38.05
CA ALA A 418 -25.96 -12.62 38.49
C ALA A 418 -27.00 -12.50 37.36
N LEU A 419 -26.55 -12.36 36.10
CA LEU A 419 -27.41 -12.24 34.93
C LEU A 419 -27.54 -13.54 34.12
N MET A 420 -26.94 -14.64 34.58
CA MET A 420 -26.85 -15.94 33.91
C MET A 420 -26.42 -15.84 32.44
N ILE A 421 -25.38 -15.05 32.15
CA ILE A 421 -24.81 -14.86 30.80
C ILE A 421 -23.29 -15.05 30.80
N GLY A 422 -22.68 -15.22 29.63
CA GLY A 422 -21.22 -15.36 29.52
C GLY A 422 -20.45 -14.06 29.78
N LEU A 423 -19.24 -14.17 30.34
CA LEU A 423 -18.35 -13.02 30.60
C LEU A 423 -18.03 -12.21 29.33
N SER A 424 -17.92 -12.86 28.17
CA SER A 424 -17.76 -12.22 26.87
C SER A 424 -18.94 -11.31 26.50
N THR A 425 -20.15 -11.71 26.88
CA THR A 425 -21.38 -10.95 26.67
C THR A 425 -21.41 -9.72 27.57
N VAL A 426 -21.02 -9.86 28.85
CA VAL A 426 -20.86 -8.72 29.77
C VAL A 426 -19.85 -7.71 29.23
N ARG A 427 -18.68 -8.16 28.75
CA ARG A 427 -17.65 -7.27 28.16
C ARG A 427 -18.17 -6.51 26.94
N THR A 428 -18.95 -7.17 26.08
CA THR A 428 -19.54 -6.57 24.89
C THR A 428 -20.53 -5.46 25.27
N TYR A 429 -21.42 -5.74 26.22
CA TYR A 429 -22.35 -4.73 26.72
C TYR A 429 -21.66 -3.60 27.46
N THR A 430 -20.62 -3.86 28.27
CA THR A 430 -19.84 -2.81 28.93
C THR A 430 -19.16 -1.89 27.91
N LYS A 431 -18.59 -2.44 26.83
CA LYS A 431 -18.00 -1.65 25.74
C LYS A 431 -19.07 -0.80 25.04
N SER A 432 -20.26 -1.36 24.81
CA SER A 432 -21.40 -0.64 24.24
C SER A 432 -21.88 0.50 25.15
N ILE A 433 -22.04 0.25 26.46
CA ILE A 433 -22.39 1.25 27.48
C ILE A 433 -21.37 2.39 27.50
N TYR A 434 -20.08 2.06 27.51
CA TYR A 434 -19.00 3.06 27.51
C TYR A 434 -19.02 3.95 26.27
N ARG A 435 -19.23 3.34 25.10
CA ARG A 435 -19.42 4.06 23.84
C ARG A 435 -20.65 4.98 23.89
N LYS A 436 -21.81 4.48 24.35
CA LYS A 436 -23.07 5.24 24.40
C LYS A 436 -23.05 6.37 25.43
N LEU A 437 -22.36 6.18 26.55
CA LEU A 437 -22.19 7.21 27.59
C LEU A 437 -20.97 8.12 27.34
N ASN A 438 -20.19 7.87 26.28
CA ASN A 438 -18.94 8.56 25.94
C ASN A 438 -17.92 8.61 27.09
N VAL A 439 -17.63 7.44 27.68
CA VAL A 439 -16.71 7.25 28.80
C VAL A 439 -15.82 6.03 28.57
N ASN A 440 -14.73 5.91 29.32
CA ASN A 440 -13.75 4.82 29.15
C ASN A 440 -13.49 4.00 30.43
N SER A 441 -14.22 4.25 31.51
CA SER A 441 -14.03 3.54 32.79
C SER A 441 -15.34 3.30 33.52
N ARG A 442 -15.36 2.26 34.37
CA ARG A 442 -16.53 1.86 35.17
C ARG A 442 -17.02 3.02 36.05
N ARG A 443 -16.09 3.71 36.70
CA ARG A 443 -16.39 4.84 37.58
C ARG A 443 -16.95 6.03 36.81
N ALA A 444 -16.43 6.30 35.61
CA ALA A 444 -16.96 7.35 34.74
C ALA A 444 -18.36 7.00 34.20
N ALA A 445 -18.61 5.73 33.86
CA ALA A 445 -19.92 5.26 33.41
C ALA A 445 -20.99 5.41 34.49
N VAL A 446 -20.71 5.00 35.74
CA VAL A 446 -21.65 5.16 36.86
C VAL A 446 -21.92 6.63 37.12
N LYS A 447 -20.88 7.47 37.22
CA LYS A 447 -21.03 8.92 37.44
C LYS A 447 -21.88 9.57 36.34
N ARG A 448 -21.60 9.26 35.07
CA ARG A 448 -22.33 9.82 33.93
C ARG A 448 -23.77 9.33 33.87
N ALA A 449 -24.03 8.08 34.25
CA ALA A 449 -25.38 7.54 34.34
C ALA A 449 -26.21 8.20 35.45
N SER A 450 -25.61 8.53 36.61
CA SER A 450 -26.26 9.31 37.67
C SER A 450 -26.57 10.75 37.23
N GLU A 451 -25.67 11.42 36.50
CA GLU A 451 -25.90 12.77 35.95
C GLU A 451 -27.05 12.84 34.93
N LEU A 452 -27.42 11.69 34.36
CA LEU A 452 -28.44 11.56 33.32
C LEU A 452 -29.73 10.88 33.83
N ASP A 453 -29.86 10.64 35.15
CA ASP A 453 -30.99 9.94 35.79
C ASP A 453 -31.30 8.55 35.18
N LEU A 454 -30.26 7.78 34.84
CA LEU A 454 -30.36 6.46 34.18
C LEU A 454 -30.21 5.26 35.13
N LEU A 455 -29.92 5.49 36.41
CA LEU A 455 -29.70 4.46 37.43
C LEU A 455 -30.96 4.19 38.26
#